data_AF-A0A381NMY0-F1
#
_entry.id   AF-A0A381NMY0-F1
#
_cell.length_a   1.000
_cell.length_b   1.000
_cell.length_c   1.000
_cell.angle_alpha   90.00
_cell.angle_beta   90.00
_cell.angle_gamma   90.00
#
_symmetry.space_group_name_H-M   'P 1'
#
loop_
_entity.id
_entity.type
_entity.pdbx_description
1 polymer ?
#
loop_
_entity_poly.entity_id
_entity_poly.type
_entity_poly.pdbx_seq_one_letter_code
_entity_poly.pdbx_strand_id
1 'polypeptide(L)'
;MKEYSLEDAVKLVKDLKFVKFDESVDLAINLGVDPRHADQNIRVTTTLPHGTGKEVKVLVIAQGPKEKEAKEAGADYVGKEYLEKIKGGWDDMDKIIATPDMMPELGKLGKVLGPKGLMPNPKSGTVTMDVTNAVRELKSGKI
;
A
#
# COMPACT_ATOMS: atom_id res chain seq x y z
N MET A 1 24.22 17.49 21.22
CA MET A 1 22.89 17.25 20.61
C MET A 1 21.87 18.01 21.42
N LYS A 2 20.92 18.69 20.77
CA LYS A 2 19.80 19.32 21.48
C LYS A 2 18.68 18.29 21.48
N GLU A 3 18.24 17.89 22.66
CA GLU A 3 17.15 16.94 22.83
C GLU A 3 15.83 17.70 22.69
N TYR A 4 14.94 17.19 21.85
CA TYR A 4 13.61 17.75 21.64
C TYR A 4 12.59 16.76 22.18
N SER A 5 11.54 17.27 22.81
CA SER A 5 10.35 16.47 23.09
C SER A 5 9.67 16.07 21.76
N LEU A 6 8.86 15.01 21.76
CA LEU A 6 8.16 14.57 20.55
C LEU A 6 7.28 15.70 19.97
N GLU A 7 6.61 16.46 20.84
CA GLU A 7 5.73 17.55 20.43
C GLU A 7 6.51 18.71 19.80
N ASP A 8 7.67 19.05 20.36
CA ASP A 8 8.54 20.11 19.83
C ASP A 8 9.22 19.69 18.53
N ALA A 9 9.62 18.43 18.42
CA ALA A 9 10.20 17.87 17.19
C ALA A 9 9.18 17.90 16.04
N VAL A 10 7.92 17.51 16.29
CA VAL A 10 6.86 17.53 15.27
C VAL A 10 6.54 18.97 14.84
N LYS A 11 6.50 19.93 15.77
CA LYS A 11 6.31 21.34 15.43
C LYS A 11 7.45 21.87 14.57
N LEU A 12 8.69 21.57 14.94
CA LEU A 12 9.88 22.00 14.20
C LEU A 12 9.90 21.44 12.78
N VAL A 13 9.58 20.15 12.60
CA VAL A 13 9.49 19.53 11.27
C VAL A 13 8.42 20.20 10.40
N LYS A 14 7.27 20.58 10.97
CA LYS A 14 6.21 21.29 10.24
C LYS A 14 6.57 22.73 9.89
N ASP A 15 7.36 23.40 10.73
CA ASP A 15 7.81 24.78 10.53
C ASP A 15 8.92 24.85 9.46
N LEU A 16 9.75 23.81 9.38
CA LEU A 16 10.81 23.66 8.38
C LEU A 16 10.30 23.23 6.99
N LYS A 17 9.00 23.42 6.69
CA LYS A 17 8.43 23.06 5.39
C LYS A 17 8.86 24.07 4.32
N PHE A 18 9.85 23.70 3.51
CA PHE A 18 10.36 24.53 2.42
C PHE A 18 9.69 24.24 1.07
N VAL A 19 9.06 23.08 0.92
CA VAL A 19 8.49 22.63 -0.36
C VAL A 19 6.96 22.66 -0.39
N LYS A 20 6.42 22.78 -1.60
CA LYS A 20 4.96 22.89 -1.85
C LYS A 20 4.22 21.54 -1.91
N PHE A 21 4.93 20.41 -1.86
CA PHE A 21 4.34 19.06 -1.90
C PHE A 21 4.31 18.41 -0.51
N ASP A 22 3.68 17.23 -0.40
CA ASP A 22 3.67 16.44 0.84
C ASP A 22 5.05 15.82 1.12
N GLU A 23 5.73 16.35 2.13
CA GLU A 23 7.03 15.86 2.58
C GLU A 23 6.91 14.51 3.29
N SER A 24 7.94 13.68 3.13
CA SER A 24 8.08 12.42 3.86
C SER A 24 8.96 12.65 5.09
N VAL A 25 8.60 12.02 6.21
CA VAL A 25 9.35 12.11 7.47
C VAL A 25 10.05 10.77 7.70
N ASP A 26 11.38 10.80 7.74
CA ASP A 26 12.20 9.65 8.05
C ASP A 26 12.58 9.61 9.54
N LEU A 27 12.38 8.46 10.18
CA LEU A 27 12.89 8.19 11.53
C LEU A 27 14.15 7.33 11.45
N ALA A 28 15.29 7.92 11.81
CA ALA A 28 16.54 7.20 11.98
C ALA A 28 16.69 6.69 13.42
N ILE A 29 16.57 5.39 13.61
CA ILE A 29 16.72 4.74 14.92
C ILE A 29 18.00 3.93 14.91
N ASN A 30 18.93 4.26 15.81
CA ASN A 30 20.13 3.47 16.01
C ASN A 30 19.84 2.33 17.00
N LEU A 31 19.81 1.09 16.51
CA LEU A 31 19.44 -0.09 17.29
C LEU A 31 20.65 -0.82 17.90
N GLY A 32 21.88 -0.34 17.67
CA GLY A 32 23.09 -0.92 18.25
C GLY A 32 23.38 -2.38 17.85
N VAL A 33 22.75 -2.87 16.77
CA VAL A 33 22.91 -4.23 16.24
C VAL A 33 24.12 -4.35 15.33
N ASP A 34 24.77 -5.51 15.33
CA ASP A 34 25.85 -5.83 14.38
C ASP A 34 25.26 -6.53 13.14
N PRO A 35 25.22 -5.85 11.97
CA PRO A 35 24.62 -6.40 10.75
C PRO A 35 25.41 -7.59 10.16
N ARG A 36 26.60 -7.91 10.70
CA ARG A 36 27.38 -9.08 10.28
C ARG A 36 26.82 -10.39 10.84
N HIS A 37 26.07 -10.32 11.93
CA HIS A 37 25.40 -11.48 12.54
C HIS A 37 23.96 -11.58 12.02
N ALA A 38 23.64 -12.69 11.34
CA ALA A 38 22.35 -12.86 10.67
C ALA A 38 21.15 -12.86 11.65
N ASP A 39 21.38 -13.26 12.90
CA ASP A 39 20.39 -13.26 13.99
C ASP A 39 20.04 -11.86 14.51
N GLN A 40 20.90 -10.86 14.26
CA GLN A 40 20.67 -9.47 14.68
C GLN A 40 20.04 -8.61 13.57
N ASN A 41 19.75 -9.20 12.41
CA ASN A 41 19.09 -8.50 11.33
C ASN A 41 17.58 -8.39 11.59
N ILE A 42 17.10 -7.16 11.83
CA ILE A 42 15.70 -6.90 12.17
C ILE A 42 14.92 -6.58 10.89
N ARG A 43 14.01 -7.48 10.50
CA ARG A 43 13.02 -7.24 9.45
C ARG A 43 11.63 -7.43 10.04
N VAL A 44 10.99 -6.32 10.41
CA VAL A 44 9.66 -6.30 11.01
C VAL A 44 8.74 -5.43 10.17
N THR A 45 7.52 -5.89 9.99
CA THR A 45 6.41 -5.15 9.37
C THR A 45 5.45 -4.80 10.50
N THR A 46 5.07 -3.53 10.62
CA THR A 46 4.15 -3.10 11.69
C THR A 46 3.07 -2.19 11.13
N THR A 47 1.89 -2.25 11.73
CA THR A 47 0.76 -1.40 11.37
C THR A 47 0.83 -0.12 12.19
N LEU A 48 0.81 1.03 11.51
CA LEU A 48 0.73 2.32 12.20
C LEU A 48 -0.68 2.52 12.75
N PRO A 49 -0.86 2.90 14.03
CA PRO A 49 -2.17 3.06 14.65
C PRO A 49 -3.03 4.17 14.02
N HIS A 50 -2.39 5.13 13.36
CA HIS A 50 -3.06 6.22 12.62
C HIS A 50 -2.94 6.07 11.09
N GLY A 51 -2.45 4.92 10.61
CA GLY A 51 -2.18 4.69 9.19
C GLY A 51 -1.11 5.62 8.60
N THR A 52 -1.03 5.67 7.28
CA THR A 52 -0.09 6.52 6.52
C THR A 52 -0.62 7.92 6.25
N GLY A 53 -1.83 8.25 6.71
CA GLY A 53 -2.49 9.55 6.46
C GLY A 53 -2.86 9.83 4.99
N LYS A 54 -2.47 8.97 4.05
CA LYS A 54 -2.94 8.98 2.67
C LYS A 54 -4.14 8.05 2.51
N GLU A 55 -5.20 8.55 1.90
CA GLU A 55 -6.29 7.71 1.41
C GLU A 55 -5.75 6.83 0.27
N VAL A 56 -5.37 5.60 0.59
CA VAL A 56 -4.92 4.62 -0.39
C VAL A 56 -6.14 4.17 -1.19
N LYS A 57 -6.19 4.51 -2.47
CA LYS A 57 -7.26 4.06 -3.36
C LYS A 57 -7.03 2.61 -3.74
N VAL A 58 -7.94 1.74 -3.31
CA VAL A 58 -7.83 0.29 -3.53
C VAL A 58 -8.79 -0.14 -4.64
N LEU A 59 -8.22 -0.68 -5.74
CA LEU A 59 -8.98 -1.38 -6.77
C LEU A 59 -8.98 -2.89 -6.48
N VAL A 60 -10.16 -3.49 -6.46
CA VAL A 60 -10.31 -4.94 -6.40
C VAL A 60 -10.78 -5.49 -7.75
N ILE A 61 -10.02 -6.46 -8.28
CA ILE A 61 -10.38 -7.24 -9.45
C ILE A 61 -10.78 -8.65 -8.98
N ALA A 62 -12.09 -8.85 -8.86
CA ALA A 62 -12.70 -10.12 -8.49
C ALA A 62 -13.93 -10.39 -9.36
N GLN A 63 -14.39 -11.64 -9.40
CA GLN A 63 -15.65 -12.03 -10.04
C GLN A 63 -16.59 -12.70 -9.04
N GLY A 64 -17.90 -12.54 -9.27
CA GLY A 64 -18.94 -13.25 -8.54
C GLY A 64 -19.13 -12.74 -7.10
N PRO A 65 -19.30 -13.63 -6.09
CA PRO A 65 -19.66 -13.22 -4.72
C PRO A 65 -18.60 -12.30 -4.07
N LYS A 66 -17.33 -12.45 -4.45
CA LYS A 66 -16.22 -11.64 -3.93
C LYS A 66 -16.25 -10.17 -4.37
N GLU A 67 -16.96 -9.85 -5.44
CA GLU A 67 -17.20 -8.47 -5.85
C GLU A 67 -18.07 -7.74 -4.82
N LYS A 68 -19.10 -8.41 -4.29
CA LYS A 68 -19.96 -7.85 -3.25
C LYS A 68 -19.20 -7.68 -1.95
N GLU A 69 -18.47 -8.71 -1.53
CA GLU A 69 -17.62 -8.66 -0.33
C GLU A 69 -16.60 -7.51 -0.38
N ALA A 70 -15.96 -7.30 -1.53
CA ALA A 70 -15.01 -6.20 -1.73
C ALA A 70 -15.67 -4.81 -1.59
N LYS A 71 -16.89 -4.67 -2.13
CA LYS A 71 -17.66 -3.43 -2.05
C LYS A 71 -18.10 -3.15 -0.60
N GLU A 72 -18.51 -4.19 0.13
CA GLU A 72 -18.84 -4.11 1.55
C GLU A 72 -17.61 -3.86 2.43
N ALA A 73 -16.43 -4.34 2.03
CA ALA A 73 -15.17 -4.07 2.70
C ALA A 73 -14.67 -2.62 2.52
N GLY A 74 -15.32 -1.84 1.66
CA GLY A 74 -14.98 -0.44 1.41
C GLY A 74 -13.88 -0.25 0.36
N ALA A 75 -13.74 -1.15 -0.62
CA ALA A 75 -12.89 -0.90 -1.79
C ALA A 75 -13.46 0.25 -2.64
N ASP A 76 -12.58 1.12 -3.13
CA ASP A 76 -12.97 2.32 -3.90
C ASP A 76 -13.47 1.97 -5.29
N TYR A 77 -12.85 0.94 -5.90
CA TYR A 77 -13.24 0.42 -7.20
C TYR A 77 -13.30 -1.11 -7.13
N VAL A 78 -14.35 -1.70 -7.69
CA VAL A 78 -14.51 -3.15 -7.74
C VAL A 78 -15.10 -3.53 -9.09
N GLY A 79 -14.50 -4.53 -9.74
CA GLY A 79 -15.11 -5.20 -10.89
C GLY A 79 -14.13 -5.48 -12.02
N LYS A 80 -14.53 -6.39 -12.92
CA LYS A 80 -13.73 -6.76 -14.10
C LYS A 80 -13.70 -5.69 -15.19
N GLU A 81 -14.67 -4.78 -15.21
CA GLU A 81 -14.76 -3.67 -16.16
C GLU A 81 -13.59 -2.68 -16.07
N TYR A 82 -12.93 -2.62 -14.92
CA TYR A 82 -11.77 -1.77 -14.72
C TYR A 82 -10.54 -2.25 -15.49
N LEU A 83 -10.45 -3.54 -15.89
CA LEU A 83 -9.35 -4.03 -16.73
C LEU A 83 -9.28 -3.30 -18.08
N GLU A 84 -10.43 -3.03 -18.70
CA GLU A 84 -10.47 -2.30 -19.98
C GLU A 84 -10.18 -0.81 -19.79
N LYS A 85 -10.67 -0.20 -18.71
CA LYS A 85 -10.32 1.20 -18.35
C LYS A 85 -8.83 1.38 -18.11
N ILE A 86 -8.19 0.45 -17.41
CA ILE A 86 -6.73 0.44 -17.18
C ILE A 86 -5.99 0.33 -18.51
N LYS A 87 -6.48 -0.52 -19.42
CA LYS A 87 -5.93 -0.63 -20.78
C LYS A 87 -6.04 0.68 -21.56
N GLY A 88 -7.08 1.47 -21.30
CA GLY A 88 -7.29 2.82 -21.82
C GLY A 88 -6.47 3.92 -21.16
N GLY A 89 -5.63 3.59 -20.16
CA GLY A 89 -4.74 4.56 -19.49
C GLY A 89 -5.26 5.10 -18.16
N TRP A 90 -6.30 4.51 -17.57
CA TRP A 90 -6.76 4.89 -16.22
C TRP A 90 -5.76 4.45 -15.14
N ASP A 91 -5.33 5.37 -14.27
CA ASP A 91 -4.40 5.09 -13.17
C ASP A 91 -4.72 5.78 -11.83
N ASP A 92 -6.00 6.06 -11.57
CA ASP A 92 -6.45 6.70 -10.33
C ASP A 92 -6.47 5.74 -9.11
N MET A 93 -5.48 4.85 -8.98
CA MET A 93 -5.45 3.80 -7.95
C MET A 93 -4.02 3.51 -7.49
N ASP A 94 -3.86 3.30 -6.18
CA ASP A 94 -2.56 3.10 -5.55
C ASP A 94 -2.25 1.62 -5.30
N LYS A 95 -3.29 0.81 -5.06
CA LYS A 95 -3.15 -0.63 -4.78
C LYS A 95 -4.21 -1.43 -5.54
N ILE A 96 -3.77 -2.54 -6.13
CA ILE A 96 -4.66 -3.50 -6.80
C ILE A 96 -4.65 -4.80 -6.01
N ILE A 97 -5.84 -5.31 -5.69
CA ILE A 97 -6.05 -6.65 -5.15
C ILE A 97 -6.71 -7.48 -6.25
N ALA A 98 -6.20 -8.69 -6.49
CA ALA A 98 -6.77 -9.58 -7.50
C ALA A 98 -7.02 -10.98 -6.94
N THR A 99 -8.10 -11.61 -7.39
CA THR A 99 -8.27 -13.05 -7.19
C THR A 99 -7.35 -13.84 -8.13
N PRO A 100 -6.87 -15.04 -7.73
CA PRO A 100 -5.98 -15.85 -8.57
C PRO A 100 -6.52 -16.11 -9.98
N ASP A 101 -7.84 -16.27 -10.10
CA ASP A 101 -8.56 -16.50 -11.35
C ASP A 101 -8.40 -15.36 -12.37
N MET A 102 -8.15 -14.13 -11.91
CA MET A 102 -8.04 -12.93 -12.74
C MET A 102 -6.59 -12.59 -13.13
N MET A 103 -5.59 -13.27 -12.56
CA MET A 103 -4.17 -13.02 -12.87
C MET A 103 -3.79 -13.22 -14.35
N PRO A 104 -4.35 -14.19 -15.11
CA PRO A 104 -4.00 -14.35 -16.53
C PRO A 104 -4.38 -13.13 -17.40
N GLU A 105 -5.49 -12.47 -17.07
CA GLU A 105 -5.94 -11.27 -17.79
C GLU A 105 -5.15 -10.03 -17.34
N LEU A 106 -4.89 -9.93 -16.05
CA LEU A 106 -4.11 -8.85 -15.45
C LEU A 106 -2.64 -8.89 -15.88
N GLY A 107 -2.08 -10.08 -16.09
CA GLY A 107 -0.73 -10.30 -16.63
C GLY A 107 -0.54 -9.73 -18.04
N LYS A 108 -1.59 -9.71 -18.87
CA LYS A 108 -1.56 -9.06 -20.20
C LYS A 108 -1.43 -7.54 -20.10
N LEU A 109 -1.94 -6.95 -19.01
CA LEU A 109 -1.81 -5.53 -18.68
C LEU A 109 -0.52 -5.20 -17.93
N GLY A 110 0.32 -6.18 -17.63
CA GLY A 110 1.60 -6.00 -16.94
C GLY A 110 2.55 -5.03 -17.64
N LYS A 111 2.43 -4.84 -18.97
CA LYS A 111 3.20 -3.81 -19.71
C LYS A 111 2.86 -2.37 -19.30
N VAL A 112 1.61 -2.13 -18.87
CA VAL A 112 1.13 -0.80 -18.45
C VAL A 112 1.24 -0.64 -16.93
N LEU A 113 0.87 -1.68 -16.19
CA LEU A 113 0.86 -1.68 -14.72
C LEU A 113 2.24 -1.91 -14.08
N GLY A 114 3.14 -2.59 -14.79
CA GLY A 114 4.51 -2.88 -14.36
C GLY A 114 5.36 -1.65 -14.05
N PRO A 115 5.54 -0.69 -14.99
CA PRO A 115 6.35 0.51 -14.73
C PRO A 115 5.76 1.43 -13.67
N LYS A 116 4.45 1.33 -13.39
CA LYS A 116 3.78 2.08 -12.31
C LYS A 116 3.84 1.37 -10.95
N GLY A 117 4.36 0.14 -10.86
CA GLY A 117 4.45 -0.61 -9.61
C GLY A 117 3.10 -1.05 -9.03
N LEU A 118 2.03 -1.01 -9.83
CA LEU A 118 0.66 -1.35 -9.41
C LEU A 118 0.32 -2.83 -9.58
N MET A 119 1.28 -3.64 -10.02
CA MET A 119 1.04 -5.05 -10.29
C MET A 119 0.85 -5.84 -8.98
N PRO A 120 -0.26 -6.61 -8.83
CA PRO A 120 -0.48 -7.43 -7.65
C PRO A 120 0.56 -8.54 -7.57
N ASN A 121 1.10 -8.75 -6.36
CA ASN A 121 2.14 -9.72 -6.07
C ASN A 121 1.67 -10.68 -4.95
N PRO A 122 1.72 -12.00 -5.17
CA PRO A 122 1.44 -12.99 -4.13
C PRO A 122 2.28 -12.79 -2.87
N LYS A 123 3.54 -12.36 -3.01
CA LYS A 123 4.43 -12.10 -1.86
C LYS A 123 3.97 -10.93 -0.98
N SER A 124 3.26 -9.97 -1.57
CA SER A 124 2.71 -8.82 -0.85
C SER A 124 1.31 -9.07 -0.31
N GLY A 125 0.76 -10.29 -0.45
CA GLY A 125 -0.59 -10.63 0.00
C GLY A 125 -1.73 -9.99 -0.80
N THR A 126 -1.41 -9.30 -1.91
CA THR A 126 -2.38 -8.62 -2.78
C THR A 126 -3.07 -9.57 -3.76
N VAL A 127 -2.62 -10.83 -3.82
CA VAL A 127 -3.31 -11.91 -4.53
C VAL A 127 -3.88 -12.86 -3.50
N THR A 128 -5.17 -12.74 -3.23
CA THR A 128 -5.83 -13.55 -2.21
C THR A 128 -7.26 -13.88 -2.59
N MET A 129 -7.75 -14.97 -2.00
CA MET A 129 -9.17 -15.30 -2.01
C MET A 129 -9.96 -14.53 -0.95
N ASP A 130 -9.31 -14.02 0.09
CA ASP A 130 -9.93 -13.26 1.18
C ASP A 130 -9.78 -11.75 0.92
N VAL A 131 -10.66 -11.24 0.05
CA VAL A 131 -10.60 -9.86 -0.41
C VAL A 131 -10.92 -8.87 0.71
N THR A 132 -11.86 -9.23 1.59
CA THR A 132 -12.30 -8.38 2.70
C THR A 132 -11.15 -8.05 3.66
N ASN A 133 -10.39 -9.06 4.07
CA ASN A 133 -9.25 -8.84 4.96
C ASN A 133 -8.11 -8.10 4.26
N ALA A 134 -7.82 -8.42 2.98
CA ALA A 134 -6.79 -7.71 2.24
C ALA A 134 -7.11 -6.22 2.02
N VAL A 135 -8.36 -5.87 1.74
CA VAL A 135 -8.79 -4.46 1.62
C VAL A 135 -8.56 -3.74 2.96
N ARG A 136 -8.96 -4.36 4.08
CA ARG A 136 -8.79 -3.78 5.41
C ARG A 136 -7.32 -3.62 5.80
N GLU A 137 -6.48 -4.61 5.53
CA GLU A 137 -5.04 -4.54 5.82
C GLU A 137 -4.30 -3.49 4.98
N LEU A 138 -4.72 -3.30 3.73
CA LEU A 138 -4.14 -2.27 2.87
C LEU A 138 -4.61 -0.88 3.27
N LYS A 139 -5.89 -0.73 3.63
CA LYS A 139 -6.43 0.54 4.15
C LYS A 139 -5.90 0.88 5.54
N SER A 140 -5.52 -0.11 6.35
CA SER A 140 -4.86 0.13 7.65
C SER A 140 -3.39 0.54 7.52
N GLY A 141 -2.84 0.58 6.30
CA GLY A 141 -1.52 1.18 6.04
C GLY A 141 -0.36 0.34 6.55
N LYS A 142 -0.44 -0.99 6.42
CA LYS A 142 0.67 -1.90 6.76
C LYS A 142 1.91 -1.57 5.90
N ILE A 143 3.03 -1.25 6.57
CA ILE A 143 4.36 -0.96 5.97
C ILE A 143 5.33 -2.07 6.32
#